data_AF-A0A851HLS2-F1
#
_entry.id   AF-A0A851HLS2-F1
#
_cell.length_a   1.000
_cell.length_b   1.000
_cell.length_c   1.000
_cell.angle_alpha   90.00
_cell.angle_beta   90.00
_cell.angle_gamma   90.00
#
_symmetry.space_group_name_H-M   'P 1'
#
loop_
_entity.id
_entity.type
_entity.pdbx_description
1 polymer ?
#
loop_
_entity_poly.entity_id
_entity_poly.type
_entity_poly.pdbx_seq_one_letter_code
_entity_poly.pdbx_strand_id
1 'polypeptide(L)' 'MTAKSWTQERAKIASLSRFKKDDDPAIIKARQNLKALKLEEHVRNVVNEAPPLTAEQADRIAKLLSPTQGGGC' A
#
# COMPACT_ATOMS: atom_id res chain seq x y z
N MET A 1 -10.58 15.05 5.50
CA MET A 1 -10.48 13.90 4.58
C MET A 1 -9.90 12.74 5.35
N THR A 2 -10.71 11.76 5.72
CA THR A 2 -10.27 10.64 6.57
C THR A 2 -9.35 9.73 5.74
N ALA A 3 -8.05 9.71 6.06
CA ALA A 3 -7.12 8.77 5.45
C ALA A 3 -7.64 7.35 5.69
N LYS A 4 -7.85 6.59 4.61
CA LYS A 4 -8.28 5.18 4.74
C LYS A 4 -7.16 4.41 5.39
N SER A 5 -7.40 3.81 6.55
CA SER A 5 -6.41 2.94 7.19
C SER A 5 -6.47 1.53 6.60
N TRP A 6 -5.33 0.82 6.58
CA TRP A 6 -5.32 -0.59 6.14
C TRP A 6 -6.28 -1.45 6.98
N THR A 7 -6.52 -1.07 8.24
CA THR A 7 -7.49 -1.68 9.15
C THR A 7 -8.93 -1.57 8.63
N GLN A 8 -9.29 -0.42 8.05
CA GLN A 8 -10.61 -0.21 7.44
C GLN A 8 -10.80 -1.06 6.18
N GLU A 9 -9.80 -1.13 5.30
CA GLU A 9 -9.88 -2.00 4.12
C GLU A 9 -9.91 -3.48 4.51
N ARG A 10 -9.22 -3.88 5.59
CA ARG A 10 -9.30 -5.24 6.14
C ARG A 10 -10.70 -5.57 6.68
N ALA A 11 -11.31 -4.65 7.42
CA ALA A 11 -12.69 -4.80 7.90
C ALA A 11 -13.68 -4.89 6.74
N LYS A 12 -13.45 -4.10 5.68
CA LYS A 12 -14.24 -4.14 4.45
C LYS A 12 -14.13 -5.48 3.74
N ILE A 13 -12.93 -6.06 3.60
CA ILE A 13 -12.75 -7.41 3.05
C ILE A 13 -13.53 -8.44 3.88
N ALA A 14 -13.41 -8.38 5.21
CA ALA A 14 -14.12 -9.31 6.11
C ALA A 14 -15.65 -9.20 6.00
N SER A 15 -16.17 -7.98 5.83
CA SER A 15 -17.60 -7.76 5.58
C SER A 15 -18.03 -8.28 4.21
N LEU A 16 -17.27 -7.96 3.14
CA LEU A 16 -17.59 -8.37 1.77
C LEU A 16 -17.51 -9.89 1.58
N SER A 17 -16.52 -10.56 2.19
CA SER A 17 -16.33 -12.00 2.13
C SER A 17 -17.49 -12.80 2.74
N ARG A 18 -18.30 -12.19 3.62
CA ARG A 18 -19.52 -12.83 4.17
C ARG A 18 -20.67 -12.90 3.17
N PHE A 19 -20.73 -11.96 2.22
CA PHE A 19 -21.88 -11.81 1.31
C PHE A 19 -21.52 -12.08 -0.15
N LYS A 20 -20.23 -12.09 -0.49
CA LYS A 20 -19.73 -12.16 -1.85
C LYS A 20 -18.64 -13.21 -1.98
N LYS A 21 -18.56 -13.82 -3.17
CA LYS A 21 -17.46 -14.73 -3.53
C LYS A 21 -16.16 -13.95 -3.68
N ASP A 22 -15.03 -14.61 -3.42
CA ASP A 22 -13.69 -14.03 -3.44
C ASP A 22 -13.31 -13.33 -4.76
N ASP A 23 -13.89 -13.75 -5.88
CA ASP A 23 -13.70 -13.14 -7.21
C ASP A 23 -14.48 -11.84 -7.44
N ASP A 24 -15.28 -11.38 -6.47
CA ASP A 24 -16.00 -10.12 -6.64
C ASP A 24 -15.02 -8.94 -6.80
N PRO A 25 -15.25 -8.06 -7.79
CA PRO A 25 -14.35 -6.93 -8.05
C PRO A 25 -14.20 -5.99 -6.84
N ALA A 26 -15.17 -5.95 -5.92
CA ALA A 26 -15.05 -5.17 -4.69
C ALA A 26 -14.05 -5.78 -3.70
N ILE A 27 -13.95 -7.12 -3.61
CA ILE A 27 -12.97 -7.81 -2.77
C ILE A 27 -11.57 -7.64 -3.36
N ILE A 28 -11.42 -7.81 -4.68
CA ILE A 28 -10.14 -7.63 -5.38
C ILE A 28 -9.62 -6.19 -5.18
N LYS A 29 -10.47 -5.17 -5.40
CA LYS A 29 -10.11 -3.77 -5.16
C LYS A 29 -9.74 -3.51 -3.70
N ALA A 30 -10.49 -4.05 -2.75
CA ALA A 30 -10.19 -3.88 -1.33
C ALA A 30 -8.86 -4.53 -0.92
N ARG A 31 -8.54 -5.71 -1.50
CA ARG A 31 -7.23 -6.37 -1.31
C ARG A 31 -6.07 -5.58 -1.91
N GLN A 32 -6.24 -5.02 -3.11
CA GLN A 32 -5.23 -4.17 -3.75
C GLN A 32 -4.95 -2.92 -2.92
N ASN A 33 -6.00 -2.22 -2.48
CA ASN A 33 -5.88 -1.07 -1.61
C ASN A 33 -5.22 -1.41 -0.27
N LEU A 34 -5.58 -2.54 0.35
CA LEU A 34 -4.96 -2.99 1.61
C LEU A 34 -3.44 -3.15 1.42
N LYS A 35 -3.02 -3.80 0.32
CA LYS A 35 -1.59 -3.96 0.01
C LYS A 35 -0.89 -2.62 -0.20
N ALA A 36 -1.52 -1.69 -0.93
CA ALA A 36 -0.98 -0.35 -1.16
C ALA A 36 -0.82 0.43 0.16
N LEU A 37 -1.84 0.44 1.01
CA LEU A 37 -1.80 1.13 2.31
C LEU A 37 -0.76 0.52 3.26
N LYS A 38 -0.62 -0.81 3.26
CA LYS A 38 0.44 -1.48 4.03
C LYS A 38 1.83 -1.11 3.56
N LEU A 39 2.03 -1.01 2.24
CA LEU A 39 3.31 -0.60 1.68
C LEU A 39 3.63 0.85 2.09
N GLU A 40 2.65 1.77 2.01
CA GLU A 40 2.83 3.15 2.44
C GLU A 40 3.23 3.24 3.92
N GLU A 41 2.53 2.52 4.80
CA GLU A 41 2.84 2.49 6.23
C GLU A 41 4.23 1.90 6.50
N HIS A 42 4.59 0.82 5.80
CA HIS A 42 5.91 0.22 5.93
C HIS A 42 7.02 1.18 5.49
N VAL A 43 6.88 1.83 4.33
CA VAL A 43 7.85 2.83 3.85
C VAL A 43 7.96 4.00 4.82
N ARG A 44 6.84 4.51 5.34
CA ARG A 44 6.83 5.57 6.35
C ARG A 44 7.60 5.15 7.61
N ASN A 45 7.37 3.95 8.11
CA ASN A 45 8.09 3.44 9.28
C ASN A 45 9.59 3.31 9.02
N VAL A 46 9.99 2.72 7.89
CA VAL A 46 11.41 2.58 7.54
C VAL A 46 12.10 3.94 7.39
N VAL A 47 11.44 4.92 6.76
CA VAL A 47 12.00 6.28 6.62
C VAL A 47 12.12 6.99 7.98
N ASN A 48 11.20 6.75 8.91
CA ASN A 48 11.25 7.32 10.26
C ASN A 48 12.29 6.65 11.16
N GLU A 49 12.52 5.33 10.99
CA GLU A 49 13.56 4.59 11.72
C GLU A 49 14.97 4.84 11.16
N ALA A 50 15.07 5.18 9.88
CA ALA A 50 16.34 5.51 9.27
C ALA A 50 16.93 6.81 9.88
N PRO A 51 18.27 6.91 9.99
CA PRO A 51 18.92 8.20 10.18
C PRO A 51 18.44 9.19 9.11
N PRO A 52 18.44 10.51 9.39
CA PRO A 52 17.95 11.52 8.46
C PRO A 52 18.61 11.34 7.09
N LEU A 53 17.81 10.92 6.11
CA LEU A 53 18.25 10.67 4.74
C LEU A 53 18.71 11.99 4.12
N THR A 54 19.83 11.97 3.42
CA THR A 54 20.21 13.11 2.58
C THR A 54 19.24 13.23 1.41
N ALA A 55 19.10 14.42 0.84
CA ALA A 55 18.23 14.65 -0.31
C ALA A 55 18.52 13.67 -1.47
N GLU A 56 19.81 13.40 -1.73
CA GLU A 56 20.25 12.45 -2.75
C GLU A 56 19.82 11.00 -2.47
N GLN A 57 19.78 10.59 -1.20
CA GLN A 57 19.32 9.26 -0.81
C GLN A 57 17.80 9.13 -0.97
N ALA A 58 17.05 10.17 -0.58
CA ALA A 58 15.61 10.22 -0.79
C ALA A 58 15.26 10.18 -2.28
N ASP A 59 15.99 10.91 -3.13
CA ASP A 59 15.82 10.89 -4.59
C ASP A 59 16.08 9.50 -5.21
N ARG A 60 17.11 8.77 -4.73
CA ARG A 60 17.37 7.39 -5.18
C ARG A 60 16.23 6.45 -4.78
N ILE A 61 15.69 6.57 -3.57
CA ILE A 61 14.57 5.76 -3.10
C ILE A 61 13.29 6.11 -3.89
N ALA A 62 13.05 7.40 -4.16
CA ALA A 62 11.91 7.85 -4.97
C ALA A 62 11.93 7.27 -6.39
N LYS A 63 13.12 7.14 -7.00
CA LYS A 63 13.29 6.48 -8.31
C LYS A 63 12.94 4.99 -8.28
N LEU A 64 13.20 4.28 -7.18
CA LEU A 64 12.81 2.86 -7.04
C LEU A 64 11.29 2.68 -6.94
N LEU A 65 10.59 3.67 -6.38
CA LEU A 65 9.13 3.67 -6.24
C LEU A 65 8.40 4.16 -7.50
N SER A 66 9.14 4.68 -8.49
CA SER A 66 8.55 5.12 -9.75
C SER A 66 8.03 3.90 -10.55
N PRO A 67 6.86 4.00 -11.20
CA PRO A 67 6.20 2.88 -11.89
C PRO A 67 6.99 2.33 -13.08
N THR A 68 8.18 2.85 -13.36
CA THR A 68 9.02 2.48 -14.50
C THR A 68 9.96 1.30 -14.22
N GLN A 69 9.95 0.70 -13.01
CA GLN A 69 10.89 -0.39 -12.67
C GLN A 69 10.22 -1.69 -12.18
N GLY A 70 8.89 -1.74 -12.08
CA GLY A 70 8.16 -2.93 -11.61
C GLY A 70 7.17 -3.47 -12.64
N GLY A 71 7.63 -4.30 -13.57
CA GLY A 71 6.75 -5.10 -14.45
C GLY A 71 7.09 -4.98 -15.93
N GLY A 72 8.22 -5.58 -16.32
CA GLY A 72 8.65 -5.67 -17.71
C GLY A 72 9.21 -7.04 -18.04
N CYS A 73 8.45 -8.10 -17.79
CA CYS A 73 8.45 -9.39 -18.50
C CYS A 73 7.31 -10.28 -17.99
#